data_AF-A0A6V7IPW1-F1
#
_entry.id   AF-A0A6V7IPW1-F1
#
_cell.length_a   1.000
_cell.length_b   1.000
_cell.length_c   1.000
_cell.angle_alpha   90.00
_cell.angle_beta   90.00
_cell.angle_gamma   90.00
#
_symmetry.space_group_name_H-M   'P 1'
#
loop_
_entity.id
_entity.type
_entity.pdbx_description
1 polymer ?
#
loop_
_entity_poly.entity_id
_entity_poly.type
_entity_poly.pdbx_seq_one_letter_code
_entity_poly.pdbx_strand_id
1 'polypeptide(L)' 'EKWRTRRKILTPAFHFNVLEEFVHSFVEHTDRLVETMKAEAESGEVVRDLSAMYSKITLDTIC' A
#
# COMPACT_ATOMS: atom_id res chain seq x y z
N GLU A 1 -17.70 25.33 -0.74
CA GLU A 1 -18.25 24.53 -1.87
C GLU A 1 -17.37 23.43 -2.43
N LYS A 2 -16.26 23.73 -3.11
CA LYS A 2 -15.44 22.73 -3.84
C LYS A 2 -15.10 21.42 -3.07
N TRP A 3 -14.69 21.53 -1.80
CA TRP A 3 -14.39 20.34 -0.97
C TRP A 3 -15.62 19.48 -0.69
N ARG A 4 -16.76 20.09 -0.34
CA ARG A 4 -18.00 19.37 -0.02
C ARG A 4 -18.49 18.58 -1.23
N THR A 5 -18.48 19.20 -2.41
CA THR A 5 -18.86 18.55 -3.67
C THR A 5 -17.97 17.35 -3.99
N ARG A 6 -16.64 17.53 -3.91
CA ARG A 6 -15.68 16.44 -4.17
C ARG A 6 -15.81 15.29 -3.18
N ARG A 7 -15.95 15.60 -1.89
CA ARG A 7 -16.14 14.58 -0.86
C ARG A 7 -17.39 13.77 -1.12
N LYS A 8 -18.51 14.43 -1.45
CA LYS A 8 -19.77 13.74 -1.79
C LYS A 8 -19.62 12.76 -2.96
N ILE A 9 -18.79 13.10 -3.95
CA ILE A 9 -18.51 12.22 -5.11
C ILE A 9 -17.58 11.06 -4.72
N LEU A 10 -16.58 11.30 -3.86
CA LEU A 10 -15.56 10.30 -3.51
C LEU A 10 -16.02 9.31 -2.43
N THR A 11 -16.86 9.73 -1.47
CA THR A 11 -17.27 8.87 -0.33
C THR A 11 -17.79 7.48 -0.72
N PRO A 12 -18.59 7.30 -1.79
CA PRO A 12 -19.03 5.97 -2.21
C PRO A 12 -17.90 4.99 -2.55
N ALA A 13 -16.76 5.48 -3.04
CA ALA A 13 -15.59 4.64 -3.39
C ALA A 13 -14.85 4.10 -2.14
N PHE A 14 -15.16 4.61 -0.95
CA PHE A 14 -14.59 4.16 0.32
C PHE A 14 -15.62 3.45 1.21
N HIS A 15 -16.68 2.90 0.60
CA HIS A 15 -17.61 2.00 1.29
C HIS A 15 -16.96 0.63 1.51
N PHE A 16 -17.24 -0.06 2.62
CA PHE A 16 -16.57 -1.31 2.99
C PHE A 16 -16.56 -2.37 1.89
N ASN A 17 -17.69 -2.61 1.22
CA ASN A 17 -17.78 -3.55 0.10
C ASN A 17 -16.80 -3.24 -1.04
N VAL A 18 -16.52 -1.95 -1.29
CA VAL A 18 -15.52 -1.52 -2.29
C VAL A 18 -14.12 -1.67 -1.74
N LEU A 19 -13.91 -1.38 -0.44
CA LEU A 19 -12.63 -1.55 0.23
C LEU A 19 -12.17 -3.00 0.29
N GLU A 20 -13.09 -3.96 0.40
CA GLU A 20 -12.79 -5.40 0.36
C GLU A 20 -12.14 -5.82 -0.96
N GLU A 21 -12.50 -5.20 -2.09
CA GLU A 21 -11.90 -5.49 -3.40
C GLU A 21 -10.42 -5.09 -3.46
N PHE A 22 -10.01 -4.05 -2.72
CA PHE A 22 -8.61 -3.59 -2.67
C PHE A 22 -7.70 -4.49 -1.82
N VAL A 23 -8.26 -5.34 -0.95
CA VAL A 23 -7.46 -6.25 -0.10
C VAL A 23 -6.55 -7.13 -0.94
N HIS A 24 -7.00 -7.57 -2.12
CA HIS A 24 -6.19 -8.38 -3.03
C HIS A 24 -4.92 -7.63 -3.47
N SER A 25 -5.05 -6.35 -3.86
CA SER A 25 -3.90 -5.52 -4.24
C SER A 25 -2.96 -5.32 -3.04
N PHE A 26 -3.49 -5.09 -1.84
CA PHE A 26 -2.67 -4.90 -0.64
C PHE A 26 -1.82 -6.14 -0.33
N VAL A 27 -2.42 -7.34 -0.48
CA VAL A 27 -1.72 -8.62 -0.32
C VAL A 27 -0.63 -8.76 -1.39
N GLU A 28 -0.93 -8.50 -2.66
CA GLU A 28 0.06 -8.62 -3.75
C GLU A 28 1.30 -7.74 -3.50
N HIS A 29 1.10 -6.46 -3.17
CA HIS A 29 2.22 -5.55 -2.92
C HIS A 29 3.00 -5.94 -1.66
N THR A 30 2.30 -6.40 -0.62
CA THR A 30 2.93 -6.84 0.64
C THR A 30 3.75 -8.11 0.43
N ASP A 31 3.25 -9.08 -0.33
CA ASP A 31 3.96 -10.31 -0.65
C ASP A 31 5.25 -10.00 -1.42
N ARG A 32 5.20 -9.10 -2.41
CA ARG A 32 6.41 -8.65 -3.13
C ARG A 32 7.44 -7.98 -2.22
N LEU A 33 6.99 -7.19 -1.25
CA LEU A 33 7.87 -6.59 -0.25
C LEU A 33 8.53 -7.68 0.62
N VAL A 34 7.75 -8.65 1.10
CA VAL A 34 8.26 -9.76 1.91
C VAL A 34 9.29 -10.59 1.15
N GLU A 35 9.06 -10.90 -0.13
CA GLU A 35 10.04 -11.62 -0.95
C GLU A 35 11.34 -10.83 -1.15
N THR A 36 11.23 -9.52 -1.37
CA THR A 36 12.41 -8.63 -1.43
C THR A 36 13.17 -8.65 -0.09
N MET A 37 12.45 -8.64 1.03
CA MET A 37 13.06 -8.70 2.36
C MET A 37 13.76 -10.02 2.64
N LYS A 38 13.18 -11.15 2.21
CA LYS A 38 13.82 -12.48 2.35
C LYS A 38 15.12 -12.56 1.55
N ALA A 39 15.08 -12.14 0.28
CA ALA A 39 16.27 -12.16 -0.58
C ALA A 39 17.41 -11.28 -0.03
N GLU A 40 17.08 -10.14 0.56
CA GLU A 40 18.08 -9.29 1.22
C GLU A 40 18.56 -9.87 2.55
N ALA A 41 17.71 -10.53 3.33
CA ALA A 41 18.12 -11.18 4.57
C ALA A 41 19.13 -12.31 4.33
N GLU A 42 19.02 -13.01 3.19
CA GLU A 42 19.96 -14.05 2.77
C GLU A 42 21.35 -13.49 2.40
N SER A 43 21.47 -12.21 2.03
CA SER A 43 22.75 -11.60 1.61
C SER A 43 23.65 -11.15 2.77
N GLY A 44 23.17 -11.24 4.02
CA GLY A 44 24.01 -11.18 5.23
C GLY A 44 24.21 -9.79 5.86
N GLU A 45 23.64 -8.72 5.30
CA GLU A 45 23.74 -7.38 5.90
C GLU A 45 22.50 -6.53 5.54
N VAL A 46 21.59 -6.31 6.49
CA VAL A 46 20.40 -5.48 6.24
C VAL A 46 20.25 -4.43 7.33
N VAL A 47 20.86 -3.26 7.11
CA VAL A 47 20.39 -2.01 7.73
C VAL A 47 19.47 -1.34 6.71
N ARG A 48 18.15 -1.53 6.87
CA ARG A 48 17.14 -0.93 5.98
C ARG A 48 16.53 0.30 6.64
N ASP A 49 16.43 1.39 5.88
CA ASP A 49 15.54 2.49 6.25
C ASP A 49 14.08 2.05 6.10
N LEU A 50 13.44 1.78 7.23
CA LEU A 50 12.03 1.40 7.28
C LEU A 50 11.11 2.51 6.74
N SER A 51 11.48 3.78 6.91
CA SER A 51 10.67 4.91 6.44
C SER A 51 10.59 4.93 4.92
N ALA A 52 11.72 4.79 4.23
CA ALA A 52 11.78 4.71 2.78
C ALA A 52 11.03 3.49 2.25
N MET A 53 11.16 2.34 2.93
CA MET A 53 10.43 1.12 2.60
C MET A 53 8.91 1.31 2.72
N TYR A 54 8.43 1.83 3.84
CA TYR A 54 7.00 2.08 4.05
C TYR A 54 6.44 3.12 3.08
N SER A 55 7.23 4.15 2.74
CA SER A 55 6.86 5.14 1.73
C SER A 55 6.68 4.50 0.35
N LYS A 56 7.56 3.57 -0.02
CA LYS A 56 7.48 2.86 -1.29
C LYS A 56 6.28 1.91 -1.36
N ILE A 57 6.07 1.05 -0.37
CA ILE A 57 4.94 0.10 -0.36
C ILE A 57 3.60 0.83 -0.35
N THR A 58 3.46 1.93 0.42
CA THR A 58 2.21 2.70 0.45
C THR A 58 1.93 3.41 -0.87
N LEU A 59 2.97 3.90 -1.56
CA LEU A 59 2.85 4.43 -2.91
C LEU A 59 2.42 3.34 -3.91
N ASP A 60 3.11 2.19 -3.90
CA ASP A 60 2.79 1.05 -4.76
C ASP A 60 1.36 0.55 -4.52
N THR A 61 0.84 0.69 -3.30
CA THR A 61 -0.51 0.25 -2.90
C THR A 61 -1.62 1.22 -3.32
N ILE A 62 -1.33 2.52 -3.40
CA ILE A 62 -2.32 3.57 -3.71
C ILE A 62 -2.40 3.87 -5.21
N CYS A 63 -1.34 3.57 -5.97
CA CYS A 63 -1.21 3.84 -7.40
C CYS A 63 -1.54 2.63 -8.27
#